data_AF-A0A1F9E2C6-F1
#
_entry.id   AF-A0A1F9E2C6-F1
#
_cell.length_a   1.000
_cell.length_b   1.000
_cell.length_c   1.000
_cell.angle_alpha   90.00
_cell.angle_beta   90.00
_cell.angle_gamma   90.00
#
_symmetry.space_group_name_H-M   'P 1'
#
loop_
_entity.id
_entity.type
_entity.pdbx_description
1 polymer ?
#
loop_
_entity_poly.entity_id
_entity_poly.type
_entity_poly.pdbx_seq_one_letter_code
_entity_poly.pdbx_strand_id
1 'polypeptide(L)'
;MTERLFLENVGNPFSINAIGSAKAWEVPHLHRDPNIPPLIYVIETDVAQQFLLGRGVSGRPKFNMIRYIAKSFTELFLEQLNGKELSQYIILRGAYPFDLQYAFGYAPPYDCLLLPTGFIKLQRVLNQEGTDWEIHAQNFIGNYHGDIWLIPDTAIASGSTIAYFLRNAFSYHLPKQVYVISACGSLEGIQRIYQECLKKNVELIPVFSQCIFEVSKMGNLPGLPLTDLSVVSLGSITTSEFYEKAFRRYQGTRMCCVGDIGESLEEPLQYSIHTLWEMQILGMDPKKEDWGVWTVDVRGKCFQKYVQEFNPALAEYFKGIWE
;
A
#
# COMPACT_ATOMS: atom_id res chain seq x y z
N MET A 1 -20.28 -18.16 12.73
CA MET A 1 -19.91 -17.32 11.57
C MET A 1 -19.09 -16.18 12.13
N THR A 2 -17.85 -15.99 11.69
CA THR A 2 -17.05 -14.83 12.08
C THR A 2 -17.60 -13.60 11.37
N GLU A 3 -18.08 -12.63 12.15
CA GLU A 3 -18.60 -11.37 11.63
C GLU A 3 -17.43 -10.48 11.17
N ARG A 4 -17.67 -9.66 10.14
CA ARG A 4 -16.66 -8.70 9.66
C ARG A 4 -16.44 -7.63 10.73
N LEU A 5 -15.19 -7.24 10.92
CA LEU A 5 -14.81 -6.13 11.79
C LEU A 5 -14.62 -4.85 10.98
N PHE A 6 -15.23 -3.75 11.42
CA PHE A 6 -15.04 -2.42 10.82
C PHE A 6 -14.28 -1.49 11.76
N LEU A 7 -13.72 -0.41 11.21
CA LEU A 7 -12.99 0.59 12.00
C LEU A 7 -13.88 1.24 13.06
N GLU A 8 -15.16 1.43 12.80
CA GLU A 8 -16.14 1.94 13.76
C GLU A 8 -16.29 1.02 14.99
N ASN A 9 -15.88 -0.25 14.90
CA ASN A 9 -15.96 -1.21 16.00
C ASN A 9 -14.69 -1.25 16.87
N VAL A 10 -13.54 -0.84 16.33
CA VAL A 10 -12.23 -1.03 16.99
C VAL A 10 -11.36 0.21 17.05
N GLY A 11 -11.74 1.25 16.31
CA GLY A 11 -11.00 2.48 16.20
C GLY A 11 -11.76 3.67 16.78
N ASN A 12 -11.00 4.69 17.20
CA ASN A 12 -11.53 5.99 17.60
C ASN A 12 -10.99 7.07 16.65
N PRO A 13 -11.82 8.00 16.17
CA PRO A 13 -11.32 9.19 15.49
C PRO A 13 -10.33 9.92 16.38
N PHE A 14 -9.12 10.13 15.86
CA PHE A 14 -8.01 10.69 16.61
C PHE A 14 -7.69 12.12 16.18
N SER A 15 -7.61 12.35 14.87
CA SER A 15 -7.25 13.65 14.31
C SER A 15 -7.97 13.88 12.98
N ILE A 16 -8.25 15.14 12.68
CA ILE A 16 -8.80 15.59 11.40
C ILE A 16 -7.92 16.77 10.97
N ASN A 17 -7.48 16.79 9.71
CA ASN A 17 -6.66 17.91 9.24
C ASN A 17 -7.50 19.22 9.18
N ALA A 18 -6.82 20.36 9.09
CA ALA A 18 -7.45 21.67 9.24
C ALA A 18 -8.62 21.96 8.26
N ILE A 19 -8.60 21.33 7.09
CA ILE A 19 -9.63 21.50 6.05
C ILE A 19 -10.67 20.36 6.02
N GLY A 20 -10.55 19.38 6.91
CA GLY A 20 -11.49 18.26 7.01
C GLY A 20 -11.38 17.21 5.89
N SER A 21 -10.31 17.22 5.09
CA SER A 21 -10.12 16.32 3.95
C SER A 21 -9.38 15.02 4.28
N ALA A 22 -8.82 14.91 5.50
CA ALA A 22 -8.15 13.73 5.99
C ALA A 22 -8.51 13.47 7.46
N LYS A 23 -8.72 12.19 7.80
CA LYS A 23 -9.07 11.75 9.15
C LYS A 23 -8.19 10.59 9.57
N ALA A 24 -7.61 10.65 10.77
CA ALA A 24 -6.88 9.54 11.37
C ALA A 24 -7.77 8.83 12.42
N TRP A 25 -7.67 7.51 12.46
CA TRP A 25 -8.23 6.64 13.47
C TRP A 25 -7.10 6.00 14.28
N GLU A 26 -7.29 5.93 15.59
CA GLU A 26 -6.48 5.10 16.48
C GLU A 26 -7.16 3.77 16.73
N VAL A 27 -6.47 2.67 16.48
CA VAL A 27 -6.92 1.30 16.71
C VAL A 27 -6.05 0.69 17.82
N PRO A 28 -6.45 0.83 19.10
CA PRO A 28 -5.69 0.32 20.22
C PRO A 28 -5.91 -1.19 20.42
N HIS A 29 -4.82 -1.90 20.72
CA HIS A 29 -4.82 -3.31 21.15
C HIS A 29 -5.68 -4.22 20.28
N LEU A 30 -5.52 -4.12 18.96
CA LEU A 30 -6.30 -4.89 17.99
C LEU A 30 -6.22 -6.40 18.32
N HIS A 31 -7.38 -7.03 18.52
CA HIS A 31 -7.54 -8.43 18.96
C HIS A 31 -6.85 -8.83 20.27
N ARG A 32 -6.27 -7.88 21.01
CA ARG A 32 -5.39 -8.12 22.18
C ARG A 32 -4.23 -9.10 21.86
N ASP A 33 -3.79 -9.12 20.60
CA ASP A 33 -2.69 -9.98 20.17
C ASP A 33 -1.35 -9.31 20.54
N PRO A 34 -0.52 -9.93 21.40
CA PRO A 34 0.78 -9.37 21.76
C PRO A 34 1.78 -9.35 20.60
N ASN A 35 1.47 -10.00 19.48
CA ASN A 35 2.31 -9.99 18.27
C ASN A 35 1.99 -8.84 17.31
N ILE A 36 1.03 -7.98 17.66
CA ILE A 36 0.64 -6.76 16.93
C ILE A 36 1.06 -5.54 17.77
N PRO A 37 1.48 -4.42 17.15
CA PRO A 37 1.70 -3.18 17.87
C PRO A 37 0.50 -2.76 18.72
N PRO A 38 0.72 -2.23 19.93
CA PRO A 38 -0.37 -1.85 20.83
C PRO A 38 -1.25 -0.72 20.28
N LEU A 39 -0.74 0.04 19.31
CA LEU A 39 -1.47 1.10 18.64
C LEU A 39 -1.22 1.05 17.13
N ILE A 40 -2.30 1.08 16.35
CA ILE A 40 -2.26 1.18 14.89
C ILE A 40 -3.03 2.43 14.48
N TYR A 41 -2.54 3.13 13.46
CA TYR A 41 -3.27 4.23 12.86
C TYR A 41 -3.83 3.85 11.50
N VAL A 42 -5.04 4.34 11.19
CA VAL A 42 -5.62 4.27 9.84
C VAL A 42 -6.06 5.65 9.40
N ILE A 43 -5.61 6.07 8.22
CA ILE A 43 -5.92 7.39 7.65
C ILE A 43 -6.94 7.24 6.52
N GLU A 44 -8.07 7.93 6.64
CA GLU A 44 -9.07 8.08 5.58
C GLU A 44 -8.84 9.37 4.79
N THR A 45 -8.80 9.26 3.45
CA THR A 45 -8.76 10.40 2.52
C THR A 45 -9.42 10.04 1.19
N ASP A 46 -9.96 11.04 0.50
CA ASP A 46 -10.51 10.84 -0.85
C ASP A 46 -9.47 10.29 -1.83
N VAL A 47 -8.22 10.74 -1.74
CA VAL A 47 -7.15 10.29 -2.64
C VAL A 47 -6.75 8.83 -2.39
N ALA A 48 -6.70 8.39 -1.14
CA ALA A 48 -6.45 6.99 -0.82
C ALA A 48 -7.64 6.10 -1.23
N GLN A 49 -8.87 6.60 -1.11
CA GLN A 49 -10.05 5.90 -1.62
C GLN A 49 -9.96 5.73 -3.15
N GLN A 50 -9.63 6.80 -3.88
CA GLN A 50 -9.45 6.74 -5.34
C GLN A 50 -8.31 5.81 -5.74
N PHE A 51 -7.19 5.84 -5.01
CA PHE A 51 -6.06 4.94 -5.24
C PHE A 51 -6.47 3.47 -5.10
N LEU A 52 -7.17 3.12 -4.01
CA LEU A 52 -7.56 1.74 -3.71
C LEU A 52 -8.77 1.24 -4.49
N LEU A 53 -9.59 2.11 -5.11
CA LEU A 53 -10.69 1.73 -6.02
C LEU A 53 -10.28 1.86 -7.50
N GLY A 54 -9.11 2.45 -7.78
CA GLY A 54 -8.66 2.87 -9.09
C GLY A 54 -7.77 1.87 -9.79
N ARG A 55 -8.19 0.60 -9.94
CA ARG A 55 -7.37 -0.43 -10.62
C ARG A 55 -7.03 -0.08 -12.08
N GLY A 56 -7.86 0.71 -12.76
CA GLY A 56 -7.58 1.25 -14.11
C GLY A 56 -6.66 2.48 -14.15
N VAL A 57 -6.25 3.01 -13.01
CA VAL A 57 -5.32 4.16 -12.92
C VAL A 57 -3.89 3.66 -12.88
N SER A 58 -3.01 4.25 -13.68
CA SER A 58 -1.60 3.84 -13.82
C SER A 58 -0.70 5.01 -14.19
N GLY A 59 0.61 4.82 -14.23
CA GLY A 59 1.60 5.82 -14.60
C GLY A 59 1.62 7.04 -13.67
N ARG A 60 1.77 8.22 -14.28
CA ARG A 60 1.91 9.51 -13.57
C ARG A 60 0.71 9.87 -12.68
N PRO A 61 -0.56 9.64 -13.09
CA PRO A 61 -1.71 9.80 -12.19
C PRO A 61 -1.58 8.99 -10.88
N LYS A 62 -1.27 7.69 -10.98
CA LYS A 62 -1.10 6.82 -9.79
C LYS A 62 0.10 7.25 -8.94
N PHE A 63 1.22 7.62 -9.57
CA PHE A 63 2.38 8.21 -8.90
C PHE A 63 2.01 9.41 -8.04
N ASN A 64 1.20 10.33 -8.58
CA ASN A 64 0.76 11.52 -7.85
C ASN A 64 -0.22 11.19 -6.72
N MET A 65 -1.12 10.22 -6.90
CA MET A 65 -2.01 9.77 -5.82
C MET A 65 -1.21 9.31 -4.61
N ILE A 66 -0.15 8.51 -4.80
CA ILE A 66 0.73 8.05 -3.71
C ILE A 66 1.38 9.24 -2.99
N ARG A 67 1.87 10.25 -3.72
CA ARG A 67 2.43 11.47 -3.12
C ARG A 67 1.42 12.25 -2.28
N TYR A 68 0.17 12.32 -2.72
CA TYR A 68 -0.89 12.99 -1.96
C TYR A 68 -1.31 12.21 -0.71
N ILE A 69 -1.28 10.88 -0.75
CA ILE A 69 -1.43 10.05 0.45
C ILE A 69 -0.33 10.39 1.47
N ALA A 70 0.92 10.55 1.02
CA ALA A 70 2.05 10.90 1.88
C ALA A 70 1.89 12.29 2.52
N LYS A 71 1.32 13.24 1.76
CA LYS A 71 0.96 14.57 2.25
C LYS A 71 -0.04 14.49 3.40
N SER A 72 -1.11 13.70 3.25
CA SER A 72 -2.13 13.54 4.29
C SER A 72 -1.58 12.92 5.57
N PHE A 73 -0.65 11.96 5.46
CA PHE A 73 0.09 11.46 6.63
C PHE A 73 0.81 12.60 7.35
N THR A 74 1.61 13.38 6.61
CA THR A 74 2.43 14.45 7.22
C THR A 74 1.56 15.52 7.87
N GLU A 75 0.44 15.90 7.26
CA GLU A 75 -0.51 16.86 7.83
C GLU A 75 -1.14 16.38 9.15
N LEU A 76 -1.51 15.10 9.23
CA LEU A 76 -2.17 14.53 10.41
C LEU A 76 -1.21 14.23 11.57
N PHE A 77 0.07 14.01 11.26
CA PHE A 77 1.10 13.64 12.24
C PHE A 77 2.10 14.77 12.55
N LEU A 78 1.86 15.97 12.03
CA LEU A 78 2.81 17.08 12.11
C LEU A 78 3.14 17.43 13.57
N GLU A 79 2.13 17.51 14.45
CA GLU A 79 2.33 17.89 15.85
C GLU A 79 3.18 16.86 16.62
N GLN A 80 2.97 15.57 16.36
CA GLN A 80 3.71 14.47 16.98
C GLN A 80 5.17 14.45 16.53
N LEU A 81 5.39 14.79 15.26
CA LEU A 81 6.71 14.78 14.64
C LEU A 81 7.47 16.08 14.87
N ASN A 82 6.80 17.20 15.18
CA ASN A 82 7.39 18.53 15.26
C ASN A 82 8.64 18.60 16.16
N GLY A 83 9.73 19.15 15.62
CA GLY A 83 10.99 19.36 16.33
C GLY A 83 11.79 18.08 16.63
N LYS A 84 11.37 16.92 16.08
CA LYS A 84 12.09 15.65 16.23
C LYS A 84 13.15 15.47 15.14
N GLU A 85 14.18 14.68 15.44
CA GLU A 85 15.18 14.26 14.46
C GLU A 85 14.63 13.10 13.63
N LEU A 86 14.17 13.43 12.42
CA LEU A 86 13.55 12.51 11.49
C LEU A 86 14.56 12.02 10.45
N SER A 87 14.43 10.77 10.02
CA SER A 87 15.14 10.25 8.85
C SER A 87 14.22 9.30 8.10
N GLN A 88 14.13 9.46 6.77
CA GLN A 88 13.36 8.55 5.93
C GLN A 88 14.24 7.50 5.26
N TYR A 89 13.65 6.33 5.02
CA TYR A 89 14.30 5.22 4.34
C TYR A 89 13.41 4.69 3.23
N ILE A 90 13.82 4.92 1.98
CA ILE A 90 13.05 4.57 0.79
C ILE A 90 13.58 3.26 0.22
N ILE A 91 12.71 2.24 0.24
CA ILE A 91 13.02 0.94 -0.36
C ILE A 91 12.64 0.97 -1.84
N LEU A 92 13.66 0.99 -2.69
CA LEU A 92 13.50 1.05 -4.13
C LEU A 92 13.05 -0.30 -4.71
N ARG A 93 12.24 -0.31 -5.75
CA ARG A 93 11.67 0.87 -6.44
C ARG A 93 10.28 1.28 -5.95
N GLY A 94 9.53 0.35 -5.34
CA GLY A 94 8.11 0.51 -5.04
C GLY A 94 7.76 1.68 -4.11
N ALA A 95 8.67 2.08 -3.22
CA ALA A 95 8.45 3.21 -2.31
C ALA A 95 8.87 4.58 -2.87
N TYR A 96 9.55 4.65 -4.02
CA TYR A 96 9.98 5.93 -4.62
C TYR A 96 8.86 6.97 -4.82
N PRO A 97 7.66 6.64 -5.36
CA PRO A 97 6.56 7.61 -5.43
C PRO A 97 6.10 8.11 -4.06
N PHE A 98 6.47 7.43 -2.99
CA PHE A 98 6.07 7.70 -1.62
C PHE A 98 7.15 8.43 -0.82
N ASP A 99 8.16 9.00 -1.50
CA ASP A 99 9.15 9.89 -0.93
C ASP A 99 8.48 11.04 -0.17
N LEU A 100 8.84 11.17 1.11
CA LEU A 100 8.25 12.13 2.02
C LEU A 100 8.83 13.55 1.85
N GLN A 101 9.88 13.77 1.05
CA GLN A 101 10.44 15.10 0.81
C GLN A 101 9.37 16.09 0.34
N TYR A 102 8.51 15.65 -0.58
CA TYR A 102 7.43 16.51 -1.07
C TYR A 102 6.41 16.83 0.03
N ALA A 103 6.08 15.86 0.88
CA ALA A 103 5.10 16.04 1.93
C ALA A 103 5.61 16.96 3.04
N PHE A 104 6.87 16.79 3.46
CA PHE A 104 7.52 17.62 4.48
C PHE A 104 7.92 19.01 3.98
N GLY A 105 8.14 19.20 2.67
CA GLY A 105 8.47 20.50 2.08
C GLY A 105 7.40 21.59 2.25
N TYR A 106 6.22 21.25 2.78
CA TYR A 106 5.15 22.20 3.11
C TYR A 106 4.80 22.21 4.61
N ALA A 107 5.58 21.52 5.45
CA ALA A 107 5.25 21.29 6.84
C ALA A 107 6.30 21.94 7.77
N PRO A 108 6.03 23.11 8.38
CA PRO A 108 6.97 23.74 9.29
C PRO A 108 7.29 22.86 10.52
N PRO A 109 8.53 22.88 11.03
CA PRO A 109 9.72 23.61 10.56
C PRO A 109 10.50 22.87 9.47
N TYR A 110 9.98 21.74 8.97
CA TYR A 110 10.66 20.87 8.01
C TYR A 110 10.62 21.41 6.58
N ASP A 111 9.78 22.41 6.31
CA ASP A 111 9.78 23.17 5.04
C ASP A 111 11.10 23.92 4.78
N CYS A 112 11.93 24.09 5.81
CA CYS A 112 13.20 24.81 5.73
C CYS A 112 14.42 23.88 5.54
N LEU A 113 14.27 22.57 5.65
CA LEU A 113 15.37 21.60 5.62
C LEU A 113 15.00 20.38 4.77
N LEU A 114 15.99 19.77 4.11
CA LEU A 114 15.76 18.49 3.45
C LEU A 114 15.63 17.40 4.51
N LEU A 115 14.61 16.55 4.37
CA LEU A 115 14.46 15.36 5.19
C LEU A 115 15.64 14.42 4.88
N PRO A 116 16.46 14.04 5.87
CA PRO A 116 17.54 13.11 5.63
C PRO A 116 17.01 11.78 5.11
N THR A 117 17.59 11.27 4.01
CA THR A 117 17.01 10.19 3.22
C THR A 117 18.05 9.12 2.90
N GLY A 118 17.77 7.87 3.30
CA GLY A 118 18.49 6.69 2.86
C GLY A 118 17.75 5.95 1.75
N PHE A 119 18.45 5.57 0.69
CA PHE A 119 17.90 4.77 -0.41
C PHE A 119 18.42 3.34 -0.31
N ILE A 120 17.50 2.37 -0.35
CA ILE A 120 17.83 0.95 -0.17
C ILE A 120 17.38 0.22 -1.42
N LYS A 121 18.29 -0.55 -2.03
CA LYS A 121 17.96 -1.45 -3.13
C LYS A 121 18.01 -2.90 -2.63
N LEU A 122 16.85 -3.55 -2.67
CA LEU A 122 16.68 -4.95 -2.30
C LEU A 122 16.17 -5.74 -3.52
N GLN A 123 16.56 -7.00 -3.62
CA GLN A 123 16.02 -7.93 -4.60
C GLN A 123 15.18 -8.99 -3.88
N ARG A 124 14.00 -9.27 -4.44
CA ARG A 124 13.09 -10.31 -3.96
C ARG A 124 13.25 -11.54 -4.86
N VAL A 125 13.46 -12.70 -4.25
CA VAL A 125 13.47 -14.00 -4.92
C VAL A 125 12.46 -14.87 -4.18
N LEU A 126 11.56 -15.54 -4.88
CA LEU A 126 10.63 -16.45 -4.23
C LEU A 126 11.43 -17.62 -3.64
N ASN A 127 11.13 -17.99 -2.39
CA ASN A 127 11.79 -19.13 -1.76
C ASN A 127 11.48 -20.43 -2.53
N GLN A 128 12.30 -21.47 -2.30
CA GLN A 128 12.16 -22.74 -3.01
C GLN A 128 10.79 -23.41 -2.82
N GLU A 129 10.13 -23.15 -1.69
CA GLU A 129 8.81 -23.69 -1.34
C GLU A 129 7.65 -22.92 -1.98
N GLY A 130 7.90 -21.75 -2.56
CA GLY A 130 6.86 -20.88 -3.13
C GLY A 130 5.96 -20.21 -2.08
N THR A 131 6.39 -20.16 -0.82
CA THR A 131 5.61 -19.72 0.34
C THR A 131 5.97 -18.32 0.84
N ASP A 132 7.11 -17.76 0.47
CA ASP A 132 7.50 -16.40 0.86
C ASP A 132 8.62 -15.83 -0.03
N TRP A 133 8.92 -14.56 0.16
CA TRP A 133 9.99 -13.84 -0.53
C TRP A 133 11.28 -13.82 0.29
N GLU A 134 12.35 -14.37 -0.27
CA GLU A 134 13.74 -14.16 0.18
C GLU A 134 14.26 -12.81 -0.31
N ILE A 135 14.96 -12.10 0.58
CA ILE A 135 15.43 -10.74 0.33
C ILE A 135 16.95 -10.72 0.28
N HIS A 136 17.51 -10.23 -0.82
CA HIS A 136 18.95 -10.03 -0.98
C HIS A 136 19.27 -8.53 -1.05
N ALA A 137 20.14 -8.08 -0.14
CA ALA A 137 20.64 -6.71 -0.18
C ALA A 137 21.53 -6.49 -1.40
N GLN A 138 21.31 -5.38 -2.12
CA GLN A 138 22.22 -4.97 -3.19
C GLN A 138 23.06 -3.78 -2.77
N ASN A 139 22.43 -2.63 -2.48
CA ASN A 139 23.14 -1.38 -2.17
C ASN A 139 22.33 -0.52 -1.18
N PHE A 140 23.05 0.25 -0.37
CA PHE A 140 22.51 1.33 0.46
C PHE A 140 23.22 2.64 0.11
N ILE A 141 22.46 3.72 -0.05
CA ILE A 141 22.98 5.08 -0.29
C ILE A 141 22.40 5.99 0.79
N GLY A 142 23.27 6.58 1.62
CA GLY A 142 22.88 7.46 2.73
C GLY A 142 23.61 7.09 4.02
N ASN A 143 23.11 7.56 5.15
CA ASN A 143 23.59 7.23 6.49
C ASN A 143 22.43 6.75 7.35
N TYR A 144 22.71 5.86 8.30
CA TYR A 144 21.74 5.51 9.33
C TYR A 144 21.82 6.54 10.47
N HIS A 145 20.75 7.29 10.69
CA HIS A 145 20.65 8.26 11.79
C HIS A 145 19.18 8.61 12.09
N GLY A 146 18.94 9.58 12.98
CA GLY A 146 17.59 9.99 13.40
C GLY A 146 17.04 9.19 14.58
N ASP A 147 16.35 9.87 15.49
CA ASP A 147 15.61 9.24 16.59
C ASP A 147 14.32 8.58 16.11
N ILE A 148 13.76 9.08 15.01
CA ILE A 148 12.53 8.58 14.40
C ILE A 148 12.81 8.21 12.94
N TRP A 149 12.57 6.96 12.60
CA TRP A 149 12.66 6.46 11.23
C TRP A 149 11.30 6.47 10.56
N LEU A 150 11.22 7.05 9.37
CA LEU A 150 10.02 7.05 8.53
C LEU A 150 10.25 6.10 7.36
N ILE A 151 9.46 5.03 7.28
CA ILE A 151 9.56 4.01 6.23
C ILE A 151 8.24 4.01 5.45
N PRO A 152 8.13 4.83 4.41
CA PRO A 152 6.99 4.77 3.51
C PRO A 152 7.13 3.55 2.58
N ASP A 153 6.03 2.82 2.37
CA ASP A 153 5.96 1.75 1.37
C ASP A 153 4.58 1.73 0.73
N THR A 154 4.52 1.58 -0.59
CA THR A 154 3.24 1.64 -1.30
C THR A 154 2.41 0.38 -1.02
N ALA A 155 3.05 -0.78 -0.91
CA ALA A 155 2.38 -2.06 -0.72
C ALA A 155 3.14 -2.98 0.25
N ILE A 156 2.51 -3.32 1.38
CA ILE A 156 3.07 -4.24 2.38
C ILE A 156 2.19 -5.50 2.45
N ALA A 157 2.60 -6.55 1.73
CA ALA A 157 1.99 -7.88 1.84
C ALA A 157 2.57 -8.65 3.03
N SER A 158 3.66 -9.41 2.86
CA SER A 158 4.24 -10.20 3.97
C SER A 158 5.17 -9.41 4.90
N GLY A 159 5.52 -8.16 4.57
CA GLY A 159 6.45 -7.34 5.38
C GLY A 159 7.90 -7.81 5.41
N SER A 160 8.26 -8.85 4.63
CA SER A 160 9.62 -9.42 4.55
C SER A 160 10.68 -8.37 4.24
N THR A 161 10.41 -7.49 3.28
CA THR A 161 11.34 -6.46 2.81
C THR A 161 11.73 -5.48 3.93
N ILE A 162 10.75 -4.92 4.65
CA ILE A 162 10.99 -3.97 5.74
C ILE A 162 11.60 -4.69 6.95
N ALA A 163 11.12 -5.90 7.30
CA ALA A 163 11.68 -6.68 8.39
C ALA A 163 13.16 -7.02 8.15
N TYR A 164 13.52 -7.41 6.92
CA TYR A 164 14.91 -7.62 6.52
C TYR A 164 15.72 -6.32 6.65
N PHE A 165 15.19 -5.19 6.17
CA PHE A 165 15.85 -3.90 6.31
C PHE A 165 16.15 -3.57 7.77
N LEU A 166 15.14 -3.59 8.65
CA LEU A 166 15.28 -3.26 10.07
C LEU A 166 16.28 -4.16 10.78
N ARG A 167 16.22 -5.48 10.55
CA ARG A 167 17.15 -6.46 11.14
C ARG A 167 18.61 -6.11 10.87
N ASN A 168 18.91 -5.62 9.67
CA ASN A 168 20.27 -5.23 9.29
C ASN A 168 20.60 -3.81 9.77
N ALA A 169 19.69 -2.85 9.56
CA ALA A 169 19.91 -1.44 9.85
C ALA A 169 20.09 -1.15 11.35
N PHE A 170 19.37 -1.86 12.22
CA PHE A 170 19.50 -1.73 13.68
C PHE A 170 20.88 -2.12 14.25
N SER A 171 21.73 -2.76 13.46
CA SER A 171 23.13 -3.00 13.85
C SER A 171 24.03 -1.76 13.69
N TYR A 172 23.61 -0.79 12.89
CA TYR A 172 24.36 0.43 12.59
C TYR A 172 23.88 1.64 13.38
N HIS A 173 22.56 1.80 13.49
CA HIS A 173 21.92 2.85 14.29
C HIS A 173 20.57 2.36 14.78
N LEU A 174 20.24 2.66 16.03
CA LEU A 174 19.00 2.24 16.66
C LEU A 174 18.10 3.45 16.94
N PRO A 175 17.00 3.64 16.19
CA PRO A 175 16.05 4.71 16.49
C PRO A 175 15.24 4.39 17.75
N LYS A 176 14.57 5.39 18.29
CA LYS A 176 13.56 5.20 19.35
C LYS A 176 12.24 4.70 18.77
N GLN A 177 11.87 5.22 17.61
CA GLN A 177 10.59 4.94 16.96
C GLN A 177 10.77 4.66 15.47
N VAL A 178 9.98 3.75 14.93
CA VAL A 178 9.86 3.47 13.50
C VAL A 178 8.41 3.67 13.09
N TYR A 179 8.16 4.62 12.21
CA TYR A 179 6.88 4.78 11.53
C TYR A 179 6.92 3.97 10.24
N VAL A 180 5.97 3.05 10.07
CA VAL A 180 5.76 2.35 8.79
C VAL A 180 4.47 2.87 8.18
N ILE A 181 4.60 3.58 7.07
CA ILE A 181 3.49 4.29 6.43
C ILE A 181 3.15 3.55 5.15
N SER A 182 1.92 3.05 5.05
CA SER A 182 1.50 2.21 3.93
C SER A 182 0.28 2.76 3.20
N ALA A 183 0.36 2.83 1.87
CA ALA A 183 -0.80 3.11 1.04
C ALA A 183 -1.74 1.89 0.96
N CYS A 184 -1.17 0.68 1.04
CA CYS A 184 -1.89 -0.59 1.09
C CYS A 184 -1.08 -1.61 1.89
N GLY A 185 -1.43 -1.82 3.15
CA GLY A 185 -0.64 -2.65 4.04
C GLY A 185 -1.48 -3.70 4.72
N SER A 186 -0.88 -4.86 4.96
CA SER A 186 -1.51 -5.94 5.69
C SER A 186 -1.15 -5.96 7.18
N LEU A 187 -2.04 -6.55 7.97
CA LEU A 187 -1.75 -6.81 9.38
C LEU A 187 -0.61 -7.83 9.55
N GLU A 188 -0.57 -8.87 8.72
CA GLU A 188 0.47 -9.92 8.74
C GLU A 188 1.86 -9.31 8.51
N GLY A 189 1.98 -8.39 7.56
CA GLY A 189 3.22 -7.69 7.28
C GLY A 189 3.67 -6.82 8.45
N ILE A 190 2.74 -6.09 9.09
CA ILE A 190 3.05 -5.30 10.29
C ILE A 190 3.44 -6.18 11.47
N GLN A 191 2.76 -7.32 11.69
CA GLN A 191 3.16 -8.28 12.73
C GLN A 191 4.62 -8.71 12.54
N ARG A 192 5.01 -9.08 11.31
CA ARG A 192 6.38 -9.48 11.02
C ARG A 192 7.40 -8.36 11.29
N ILE A 193 7.09 -7.14 10.89
CA ILE A 193 7.95 -5.97 11.12
C ILE A 193 8.06 -5.68 12.62
N TYR A 194 6.95 -5.78 13.36
CA TYR A 194 6.89 -5.54 14.80
C TYR A 194 7.81 -6.47 15.57
N GLN A 195 7.91 -7.74 15.17
CA GLN A 195 8.83 -8.69 15.80
C GLN A 195 10.30 -8.24 15.73
N GLU A 196 10.71 -7.56 14.66
CA GLU A 196 12.09 -7.04 14.58
C GLU A 196 12.29 -5.81 15.48
N CYS A 197 11.28 -4.95 15.60
CA CYS A 197 11.30 -3.81 16.53
C CYS A 197 11.31 -4.26 18.00
N LEU A 198 10.47 -5.24 18.37
CA LEU A 198 10.38 -5.80 19.71
C LEU A 198 11.73 -6.36 20.21
N LYS A 199 12.46 -7.10 19.36
CA LYS A 199 13.78 -7.65 19.71
C LYS A 199 14.80 -6.59 20.12
N LYS A 200 14.60 -5.34 19.71
CA LYS A 200 15.50 -4.21 19.97
C LYS A 200 14.89 -3.12 20.83
N ASN A 201 13.69 -3.35 21.40
CA ASN A 201 12.95 -2.37 22.19
C ASN A 201 12.75 -1.03 21.43
N VAL A 202 12.50 -1.11 20.13
CA VAL A 202 12.11 0.02 19.28
C VAL A 202 10.60 0.06 19.19
N GLU A 203 10.00 1.23 19.34
CA GLU A 203 8.56 1.38 19.17
C GLU A 203 8.19 1.38 17.69
N LEU A 204 7.25 0.52 17.28
CA LEU A 204 6.69 0.53 15.93
C LEU A 204 5.36 1.27 15.92
N ILE A 205 5.23 2.24 15.01
CA ILE A 205 4.02 3.03 14.78
C ILE A 205 3.54 2.75 13.35
N PRO A 206 2.68 1.74 13.15
CA PRO A 206 2.13 1.43 11.84
C PRO A 206 1.00 2.40 11.47
N VAL A 207 1.04 2.91 10.25
CA VAL A 207 0.06 3.84 9.70
C VAL A 207 -0.43 3.33 8.35
N PHE A 208 -1.67 2.88 8.30
CA PHE A 208 -2.32 2.40 7.08
C PHE A 208 -3.14 3.50 6.42
N SER A 209 -3.27 3.46 5.10
CA SER A 209 -4.21 4.28 4.36
C SER A 209 -5.49 3.47 4.07
N GLN A 210 -6.62 4.00 4.50
CA GLN A 210 -8.00 3.50 4.33
C GLN A 210 -8.33 2.12 4.92
N CYS A 211 -7.41 1.16 4.92
CA CYS A 211 -7.70 -0.21 5.28
C CYS A 211 -6.47 -0.92 5.85
N ILE A 212 -6.71 -1.72 6.90
CA ILE A 212 -5.79 -2.75 7.39
C ILE A 212 -6.15 -4.04 6.64
N PHE A 213 -5.29 -4.51 5.75
CA PHE A 213 -5.64 -5.63 4.87
C PHE A 213 -5.36 -7.01 5.50
N GLU A 214 -6.21 -7.96 5.15
CA GLU A 214 -5.88 -9.39 5.20
C GLU A 214 -5.14 -9.78 3.90
N VAL A 215 -4.02 -10.49 4.03
CA VAL A 215 -3.31 -11.04 2.85
C VAL A 215 -4.00 -12.32 2.42
N SER A 216 -4.33 -12.43 1.13
CA SER A 216 -4.79 -13.70 0.58
C SER A 216 -3.67 -14.74 0.56
N LYS A 217 -3.99 -15.96 1.00
CA LYS A 217 -3.05 -17.10 0.93
C LYS A 217 -2.74 -17.56 -0.49
N MET A 218 -3.60 -17.20 -1.45
CA MET A 218 -3.46 -17.53 -2.86
C MET A 218 -3.68 -16.26 -3.68
N GLY A 219 -2.79 -15.99 -4.64
CA GLY A 219 -3.03 -14.93 -5.61
C GLY A 219 -4.15 -15.30 -6.58
N ASN A 220 -4.83 -14.29 -7.11
CA ASN A 220 -5.90 -14.40 -8.09
C ASN A 220 -5.34 -14.81 -9.46
N LEU A 221 -4.16 -14.30 -9.81
CA LEU A 221 -3.48 -14.64 -11.06
C LEU A 221 -2.69 -15.95 -10.93
N PRO A 222 -2.77 -16.87 -11.93
CA PRO A 222 -2.05 -18.14 -11.89
C PRO A 222 -0.54 -17.97 -11.74
N GLY A 223 0.06 -18.76 -10.85
CA GLY A 223 1.51 -18.77 -10.64
C GLY A 223 2.07 -17.62 -9.81
N LEU A 224 1.22 -16.74 -9.26
CA LEU A 224 1.62 -15.66 -8.35
C LEU A 224 1.18 -15.98 -6.91
N PRO A 225 2.12 -16.28 -5.99
CA PRO A 225 1.79 -16.52 -4.59
C PRO A 225 1.64 -15.22 -3.77
N LEU A 226 0.71 -15.23 -2.81
CA LEU A 226 0.72 -14.45 -1.56
C LEU A 226 0.93 -12.92 -1.66
N THR A 227 0.07 -12.20 -2.40
CA THR A 227 0.16 -10.72 -2.45
C THR A 227 -1.16 -9.98 -2.55
N ASP A 228 -2.30 -10.66 -2.64
CA ASP A 228 -3.55 -9.95 -2.92
C ASP A 228 -4.13 -9.32 -1.67
N LEU A 229 -4.24 -8.00 -1.74
CA LEU A 229 -4.75 -7.13 -0.69
C LEU A 229 -6.11 -6.64 -1.15
N SER A 230 -7.16 -7.38 -0.75
CA SER A 230 -8.54 -7.03 -1.09
C SER A 230 -9.26 -6.43 0.09
N VAL A 231 -9.93 -5.29 -0.12
CA VAL A 231 -10.84 -4.71 0.87
C VAL A 231 -12.02 -5.65 1.14
N VAL A 232 -12.45 -6.44 0.15
CA VAL A 232 -13.62 -7.34 0.27
C VAL A 232 -13.32 -8.57 1.13
N SER A 233 -12.05 -8.92 1.36
CA SER A 233 -11.65 -10.00 2.27
C SER A 233 -12.20 -9.79 3.68
N LEU A 234 -12.67 -10.87 4.31
CA LEU A 234 -13.38 -10.81 5.60
C LEU A 234 -12.49 -10.29 6.73
N GLY A 235 -11.19 -10.63 6.71
CA GLY A 235 -10.23 -10.17 7.70
C GLY A 235 -9.73 -8.73 7.49
N SER A 236 -10.08 -8.08 6.37
CA SER A 236 -9.69 -6.69 6.13
C SER A 236 -10.55 -5.73 6.97
N ILE A 237 -9.93 -4.76 7.64
CA ILE A 237 -10.61 -3.80 8.51
C ILE A 237 -10.58 -2.43 7.84
N THR A 238 -11.76 -1.83 7.65
CA THR A 238 -11.95 -0.50 7.09
C THR A 238 -13.29 0.07 7.58
N THR A 239 -13.68 1.29 7.20
CA THR A 239 -15.01 1.83 7.50
C THR A 239 -16.10 1.12 6.72
N SER A 240 -17.31 1.07 7.26
CA SER A 240 -18.45 0.43 6.59
C SER A 240 -18.76 1.11 5.26
N GLU A 241 -18.62 2.44 5.21
CA GLU A 241 -18.84 3.23 4.00
C GLU A 241 -17.84 2.86 2.88
N PHE A 242 -16.54 2.82 3.18
CA PHE A 242 -15.54 2.47 2.18
C PHE A 242 -15.67 1.01 1.74
N TYR A 243 -16.00 0.10 2.66
CA TYR A 243 -16.30 -1.29 2.30
C TYR A 243 -17.45 -1.39 1.29
N GLU A 244 -18.55 -0.66 1.46
CA GLU A 244 -19.65 -0.68 0.48
C GLU A 244 -19.21 -0.19 -0.89
N LYS A 245 -18.42 0.88 -0.95
CA LYS A 245 -17.85 1.40 -2.20
C LYS A 245 -16.97 0.34 -2.87
N ALA A 246 -16.07 -0.28 -2.11
CA ALA A 246 -15.19 -1.34 -2.60
C ALA A 246 -15.97 -2.57 -3.07
N PHE A 247 -16.96 -3.01 -2.30
CA PHE A 247 -17.81 -4.15 -2.64
C PHE A 247 -18.55 -3.92 -3.96
N ARG A 248 -19.12 -2.73 -4.18
CA ARG A 248 -19.75 -2.38 -5.45
C ARG A 248 -18.72 -2.28 -6.58
N ARG A 249 -17.61 -1.57 -6.35
CA ARG A 249 -16.54 -1.35 -7.33
C ARG A 249 -15.93 -2.66 -7.84
N TYR A 250 -15.72 -3.61 -6.94
CA TYR A 250 -15.14 -4.92 -7.21
C TYR A 250 -16.18 -6.02 -7.38
N GLN A 251 -17.47 -5.65 -7.47
CA GLN A 251 -18.57 -6.57 -7.74
C GLN A 251 -18.65 -7.76 -6.75
N GLY A 252 -18.26 -7.53 -5.49
CA GLY A 252 -18.19 -8.53 -4.43
C GLY A 252 -17.04 -9.53 -4.56
N THR A 253 -16.13 -9.34 -5.51
CA THR A 253 -14.96 -10.21 -5.72
C THR A 253 -13.78 -9.75 -4.86
N ARG A 254 -12.85 -10.67 -4.59
CA ARG A 254 -11.63 -10.42 -3.81
C ARG A 254 -10.47 -9.93 -4.69
N MET A 255 -10.75 -9.00 -5.59
CA MET A 255 -9.72 -8.38 -6.43
C MET A 255 -8.68 -7.67 -5.55
N CYS A 256 -7.40 -7.76 -5.92
CA CYS A 256 -6.36 -6.98 -5.28
C CYS A 256 -6.58 -5.49 -5.59
N CYS A 257 -6.57 -4.63 -4.56
CA CYS A 257 -6.84 -3.19 -4.72
C CYS A 257 -5.70 -2.41 -5.35
N VAL A 258 -4.48 -2.95 -5.34
CA VAL A 258 -3.29 -2.24 -5.82
C VAL A 258 -2.67 -2.81 -7.08
N GLY A 259 -2.82 -4.13 -7.32
CA GLY A 259 -2.08 -4.86 -8.35
C GLY A 259 -0.56 -4.75 -8.16
N ASP A 260 0.20 -5.04 -9.21
CA ASP A 260 1.65 -4.80 -9.20
C ASP A 260 1.94 -3.29 -9.27
N ILE A 261 2.52 -2.74 -8.20
CA ILE A 261 2.84 -1.30 -8.13
C ILE A 261 3.91 -0.92 -9.15
N GLY A 262 4.97 -1.73 -9.31
CA GLY A 262 6.05 -1.42 -10.23
C GLY A 262 5.56 -1.36 -11.67
N GLU A 263 4.84 -2.39 -12.10
CA GLU A 263 4.21 -2.47 -13.42
C GLU A 263 3.21 -1.33 -13.62
N SER A 264 2.39 -1.02 -12.61
CA SER A 264 1.42 0.07 -12.70
C SER A 264 2.04 1.44 -12.90
N LEU A 265 3.30 1.64 -12.55
CA LEU A 265 4.01 2.91 -12.68
C LEU A 265 4.91 2.96 -13.92
N GLU A 266 5.61 1.86 -14.22
CA GLU A 266 6.62 1.79 -15.28
C GLU A 266 6.04 1.24 -16.61
N GLU A 267 5.06 0.34 -16.56
CA GLU A 267 4.47 -0.35 -17.72
C GLU A 267 2.93 -0.28 -17.76
N PRO A 268 2.31 0.91 -17.90
CA PRO A 268 0.85 1.10 -17.84
C PRO A 268 0.02 0.18 -18.76
N LEU A 269 0.53 -0.12 -19.97
CA LEU A 269 -0.16 -0.97 -20.93
C LEU A 269 -0.21 -2.42 -20.44
N GLN A 270 0.94 -2.98 -20.04
CA GLN A 270 1.05 -4.34 -19.49
C GLN A 270 0.15 -4.46 -18.25
N TYR A 271 0.24 -3.49 -17.33
CA TYR A 271 -0.53 -3.49 -16.09
C TYR A 271 -2.04 -3.46 -16.36
N SER A 272 -2.48 -2.71 -17.37
CA SER A 272 -3.88 -2.68 -17.78
C SER A 272 -4.34 -4.05 -18.30
N ILE A 273 -3.51 -4.75 -19.08
CA ILE A 273 -3.80 -6.10 -19.58
C ILE A 273 -3.88 -7.10 -18.42
N HIS A 274 -2.92 -7.09 -17.49
CA HIS A 274 -2.96 -7.96 -16.31
C HIS A 274 -4.18 -7.66 -15.42
N THR A 275 -4.58 -6.40 -15.32
CA THR A 275 -5.80 -5.99 -14.60
C THR A 275 -7.06 -6.57 -15.27
N LEU A 276 -7.16 -6.50 -16.61
CA LEU A 276 -8.25 -7.15 -17.34
C LEU A 276 -8.25 -8.68 -17.14
N TRP A 277 -7.07 -9.30 -17.13
CA TRP A 277 -6.93 -10.73 -16.92
C TRP A 277 -7.41 -11.15 -15.53
N GLU A 278 -7.06 -10.39 -14.49
CA GLU A 278 -7.56 -10.60 -13.13
C GLU A 278 -9.09 -10.45 -13.08
N MET A 279 -9.65 -9.40 -13.71
CA MET A 279 -11.10 -9.21 -13.80
C MET A 279 -11.82 -10.40 -14.47
N GLN A 280 -11.24 -10.96 -15.55
CA GLN A 280 -11.78 -12.15 -16.22
C GLN A 280 -11.75 -13.37 -15.30
N ILE A 281 -10.62 -13.63 -14.63
CA ILE A 281 -10.47 -14.78 -13.72
C ILE A 281 -11.48 -14.69 -12.56
N LEU A 282 -11.72 -13.49 -12.06
CA LEU A 282 -12.68 -13.22 -11.00
C LEU A 282 -14.14 -13.18 -11.49
N GLY A 283 -14.37 -13.30 -12.80
CA GLY A 283 -15.72 -13.28 -13.40
C GLY A 283 -16.44 -11.94 -13.27
N MET A 284 -15.70 -10.83 -13.21
CA MET A 284 -16.27 -9.49 -13.09
C MET A 284 -16.94 -9.04 -14.40
N ASP A 285 -18.18 -8.56 -14.32
CA ASP A 285 -18.95 -8.09 -15.47
C ASP A 285 -18.34 -6.81 -16.09
N PRO A 286 -17.83 -6.86 -17.35
CA PRO A 286 -17.26 -5.70 -18.03
C PRO A 286 -18.24 -4.53 -18.21
N LYS A 287 -19.55 -4.79 -18.21
CA LYS A 287 -20.57 -3.74 -18.41
C LYS A 287 -20.77 -2.85 -17.19
N LYS A 288 -20.33 -3.30 -16.01
CA LYS A 288 -20.40 -2.53 -14.76
C LYS A 288 -19.13 -1.71 -14.50
N GLU A 289 -18.12 -1.86 -15.34
CA GLU A 289 -16.86 -1.14 -15.23
C GLU A 289 -16.98 0.29 -15.78
N ASP A 290 -16.39 1.25 -15.07
CA ASP A 290 -16.23 2.60 -15.58
C ASP A 290 -14.93 2.70 -16.39
N TRP A 291 -15.05 2.49 -17.70
CA TRP A 291 -13.93 2.59 -18.63
C TRP A 291 -13.42 4.03 -18.83
N GLY A 292 -14.18 5.05 -18.43
CA GLY A 292 -13.81 6.45 -18.60
C GLY A 292 -12.72 6.92 -17.64
N VAL A 293 -12.49 6.19 -16.54
CA VAL A 293 -11.47 6.53 -15.54
C VAL A 293 -10.13 5.83 -15.76
N TRP A 294 -10.02 4.99 -16.80
CA TRP A 294 -8.79 4.28 -17.11
C TRP A 294 -7.75 5.25 -17.70
N THR A 295 -6.50 5.13 -17.26
CA THR A 295 -5.43 6.01 -17.76
C THR A 295 -4.99 5.62 -19.17
N VAL A 296 -5.04 4.32 -19.48
CA VAL A 296 -4.81 3.78 -20.82
C VAL A 296 -6.11 3.83 -21.60
N ASP A 297 -6.05 4.23 -22.87
CA ASP A 297 -7.18 4.11 -23.80
C ASP A 297 -7.46 2.65 -24.14
N VAL A 298 -8.21 1.97 -23.26
CA VAL A 298 -8.55 0.56 -23.39
C VAL A 298 -9.54 0.27 -24.52
N ARG A 299 -10.25 1.29 -25.02
CA ARG A 299 -11.18 1.17 -26.16
C ARG A 299 -10.47 1.37 -27.50
N GLY A 300 -9.23 1.86 -27.49
CA GLY A 300 -8.44 2.06 -28.69
C GLY A 300 -8.11 0.74 -29.40
N LYS A 301 -8.17 0.75 -30.75
CA LYS A 301 -7.82 -0.41 -31.60
C LYS A 301 -6.41 -0.94 -31.34
N CYS A 302 -5.49 -0.06 -30.97
CA CYS A 302 -4.12 -0.44 -30.62
C CYS A 302 -4.11 -1.33 -29.37
N PHE A 303 -4.82 -0.94 -28.32
CA PHE A 303 -4.93 -1.72 -27.08
C PHE A 303 -5.66 -3.05 -27.32
N GLN A 304 -6.74 -3.05 -28.10
CA GLN A 304 -7.44 -4.28 -28.51
C GLN A 304 -6.48 -5.29 -29.14
N LYS A 305 -5.59 -4.83 -30.05
CA LYS A 305 -4.60 -5.70 -30.68
C LYS A 305 -3.64 -6.31 -29.65
N TYR A 306 -3.15 -5.54 -28.69
CA TYR A 306 -2.30 -6.06 -27.62
C TYR A 306 -3.01 -7.11 -26.76
N VAL A 307 -4.28 -6.89 -26.41
CA VAL A 307 -5.07 -7.88 -25.66
C VAL A 307 -5.25 -9.17 -26.47
N GLN A 308 -5.54 -9.06 -27.76
CA GLN A 308 -5.70 -10.20 -28.65
C GLN A 308 -4.41 -11.02 -28.78
N GLU A 309 -3.25 -10.36 -28.87
CA GLU A 309 -1.93 -11.00 -28.94
C GLU A 309 -1.53 -11.64 -27.60
N PHE A 310 -1.89 -11.00 -26.48
CA PHE A 310 -1.63 -11.53 -25.15
C PHE A 310 -2.49 -12.77 -24.82
N ASN A 311 -3.81 -12.67 -25.02
CA ASN A 311 -4.74 -13.77 -24.77
C ASN A 311 -6.05 -13.57 -25.57
N PRO A 312 -6.27 -14.32 -26.67
CA PRO A 312 -7.49 -14.25 -27.46
C PRO A 312 -8.79 -14.45 -26.66
N ALA A 313 -8.78 -15.27 -25.61
CA ALA A 313 -9.96 -15.49 -24.76
C ALA A 313 -10.27 -14.26 -23.89
N LEU A 314 -9.25 -13.47 -23.54
CA LEU A 314 -9.43 -12.21 -22.83
C LEU A 314 -10.10 -11.18 -23.75
N ALA A 315 -9.66 -11.09 -25.00
CA ALA A 315 -10.31 -10.24 -26.00
C ALA A 315 -11.78 -10.63 -26.23
N GLU A 316 -12.09 -11.93 -26.34
CA GLU A 316 -13.49 -12.35 -26.49
C GLU A 316 -14.35 -11.97 -25.26
N TYR A 317 -13.81 -12.10 -24.05
CA TYR A 317 -14.52 -11.72 -22.82
C TYR A 317 -14.85 -10.24 -22.76
N PHE A 318 -13.93 -9.39 -23.22
CA PHE A 318 -14.09 -7.94 -23.23
C PHE A 318 -14.64 -7.39 -24.54
N LYS A 319 -15.10 -8.21 -25.50
CA LYS A 319 -15.47 -7.74 -26.86
C LYS A 319 -16.42 -6.53 -26.88
N GLY A 320 -17.38 -6.49 -25.95
CA GLY A 320 -18.35 -5.42 -25.85
C GLY A 320 -17.79 -4.06 -25.44
N ILE A 321 -16.49 -3.94 -25.12
CA ILE A 321 -15.83 -2.65 -24.92
C ILE A 321 -15.37 -2.01 -26.25
N TRP A 322 -15.26 -2.81 -27.32
CA TRP A 322 -14.78 -2.37 -28.65
C TRP A 322 -15.88 -2.37 -29.73
N GLU A 323 -17.08 -2.86 -29.40
CA GLU A 323 -18.31 -2.74 -30.21
C GLU A 323 -18.98 -1.38 -29.98
#